data_AF-A0A4Y2DD43-F1
#
_entry.id   AF-A0A4Y2DD43-F1
#
_cell.length_a   1.000
_cell.length_b   1.000
_cell.length_c   1.000
_cell.angle_alpha   90.00
_cell.angle_beta   90.00
_cell.angle_gamma   90.00
#
_symmetry.space_group_name_H-M   'P 1'
#
loop_
_entity.id
_entity.type
_entity.pdbx_description
1 polymer ?
#
loop_
_entity_poly.entity_id
_entity_poly.type
_entity_poly.pdbx_seq_one_letter_code
_entity_poly.pdbx_strand_id
1 'polypeptide(L)'
;MIEVASGKLKSDAIFDYNSAKKGVDISDQIASYYNSLRKTVQWYRKLIMELICATSVVNAWYIHKRWGTNHLDILKFRENIIDRLLDEMPTEPQTPKRRTIHFLEKYSGTARQSRERCRDC
;
A
#
# COMPACT_ATOMS: atom_id res chain seq x y z
N MET A 1 34.16 8.92 -21.23
CA MET A 1 33.09 9.67 -21.91
C MET A 1 32.26 8.68 -22.70
N ILE A 2 30.98 8.53 -22.36
CA ILE A 2 30.05 7.60 -23.03
C ILE A 2 29.06 8.43 -23.86
N GLU A 3 28.93 8.09 -25.14
CA GLU A 3 27.96 8.73 -26.04
C GLU A 3 26.53 8.33 -25.67
N VAL A 4 25.67 9.33 -25.48
CA VAL A 4 24.22 9.12 -25.39
C VAL A 4 23.62 9.35 -26.78
N ALA A 5 22.58 8.58 -27.13
CA ALA A 5 21.86 8.54 -28.43
C ALA A 5 21.35 9.89 -29.01
N SER A 6 21.68 11.02 -28.39
CA SER A 6 21.30 12.38 -28.76
C SER A 6 22.50 13.30 -29.05
N GLY A 7 23.70 12.75 -29.28
CA GLY A 7 24.90 13.52 -29.65
C GLY A 7 25.46 14.45 -28.55
N LYS A 8 25.08 14.22 -27.29
CA LYS A 8 25.55 15.02 -26.14
C LYS A 8 26.54 14.20 -25.31
N LEU A 9 27.81 14.61 -25.32
CA LEU A 9 28.87 14.08 -24.46
C LEU A 9 28.62 14.55 -23.02
N LYS A 10 28.30 13.61 -22.12
CA LYS A 10 28.28 13.85 -20.67
C LYS A 10 29.53 13.23 -20.06
N SER A 11 30.01 13.81 -18.96
CA SER A 11 31.10 13.20 -18.20
C SER A 11 30.67 11.87 -17.57
N ASP A 12 31.61 10.97 -17.38
CA ASP A 12 31.34 9.65 -16.80
C ASP A 12 30.77 9.78 -15.37
N ALA A 13 31.24 10.78 -14.62
CA ALA A 13 30.69 11.13 -13.30
C ALA A 13 29.17 11.44 -13.34
N ILE A 14 28.69 12.12 -14.39
CA ILE A 14 27.26 12.39 -14.55
C ILE A 14 26.50 11.10 -14.87
N PHE A 15 27.09 10.16 -15.60
CA PHE A 15 26.48 8.88 -15.91
C PHE A 15 26.33 8.02 -14.65
N ASP A 16 27.41 7.87 -13.89
CA ASP A 16 27.43 7.07 -12.66
C ASP A 16 26.45 7.62 -11.63
N TYR A 17 26.42 8.94 -11.44
CA TYR A 17 25.45 9.60 -10.56
C TYR A 17 24.01 9.30 -10.99
N ASN A 18 23.71 9.46 -12.27
CA ASN A 18 22.35 9.21 -12.78
C ASN A 18 21.98 7.72 -12.73
N SER A 19 22.96 6.80 -12.79
CA SER A 19 22.72 5.37 -12.62
C SER A 19 22.38 5.06 -11.16
N ALA A 20 23.19 5.57 -10.23
CA ALA A 20 23.05 5.30 -8.80
C ALA A 20 21.78 5.91 -8.19
N LYS A 21 21.38 7.12 -8.57
CA LYS A 21 20.25 7.83 -7.94
C LYS A 21 18.87 7.24 -8.25
N LYS A 22 18.73 6.51 -9.36
CA LYS A 22 17.43 6.01 -9.86
C LYS A 22 16.75 5.00 -8.93
N GLY A 23 17.49 4.37 -8.03
CA GLY A 23 16.96 3.31 -7.17
C GLY A 23 15.78 3.77 -6.31
N VAL A 24 15.88 4.96 -5.73
CA VAL A 24 14.82 5.52 -4.86
C VAL A 24 13.56 5.79 -5.68
N ASP A 25 13.70 6.49 -6.81
CA ASP A 25 12.58 6.81 -7.70
C ASP A 25 11.83 5.55 -8.17
N ILE A 26 12.58 4.49 -8.52
CA ILE A 26 11.99 3.22 -8.96
C ILE A 26 11.26 2.53 -7.80
N SER A 27 11.85 2.49 -6.61
CA SER A 27 11.21 1.90 -5.44
C SER A 27 9.91 2.63 -5.09
N ASP A 28 9.93 3.96 -5.09
CA ASP A 28 8.76 4.80 -4.81
C ASP A 28 7.68 4.64 -5.89
N GLN A 29 8.09 4.55 -7.16
CA GLN A 29 7.17 4.28 -8.26
C GLN A 29 6.47 2.92 -8.06
N ILE A 30 7.22 1.86 -7.79
CA ILE A 30 6.69 0.51 -7.55
C ILE A 30 5.76 0.47 -6.33
N ALA A 31 6.14 1.17 -5.25
CA ALA A 31 5.33 1.31 -4.05
C ALA A 31 3.99 2.01 -4.35
N SER A 32 4.04 3.11 -5.12
CA SER A 32 2.86 3.93 -5.42
C SER A 32 1.78 3.22 -6.23
N TYR A 33 2.16 2.27 -7.11
CA TYR A 33 1.20 1.51 -7.94
C TYR A 33 0.21 0.70 -7.11
N TYR A 34 0.58 0.26 -5.90
CA TYR A 34 -0.25 -0.56 -5.02
C TYR A 34 -0.31 0.04 -3.62
N ASN A 35 -0.77 1.29 -3.55
CA ASN A 35 -0.85 2.03 -2.30
C ASN A 35 -1.90 1.45 -1.33
N SER A 36 -1.48 1.18 -0.09
CA SER A 36 -2.34 0.65 0.98
C SER A 36 -2.91 1.73 1.92
N LEU A 37 -2.53 3.00 1.75
CA LEU A 37 -2.98 4.11 2.56
C LEU A 37 -4.49 4.33 2.42
N ARG A 38 -5.12 4.70 3.54
CA ARG A 38 -6.55 5.06 3.64
C ARG A 38 -6.69 6.39 4.37
N LYS A 39 -7.84 7.05 4.22
CA LYS A 39 -8.17 8.25 4.99
C LYS A 39 -8.19 7.89 6.48
N THR A 40 -7.34 8.53 7.27
CA THR A 40 -7.27 8.36 8.72
C THR A 40 -6.92 9.69 9.38
N VAL A 41 -7.45 9.89 10.59
CA VAL A 41 -7.21 11.07 11.42
C VAL A 41 -5.86 11.00 12.13
N GLN A 42 -5.36 9.78 12.37
CA GLN A 42 -4.12 9.53 13.10
C GLN A 42 -2.94 9.37 12.13
N TRP A 43 -2.07 10.38 12.05
CA TRP A 43 -0.96 10.44 11.09
C TRP A 43 0.02 9.26 11.21
N TYR A 44 0.30 8.80 12.43
CA TYR A 44 1.23 7.70 12.68
C TYR A 44 0.78 6.39 12.02
N ARG A 45 -0.53 6.17 11.87
CA ARG A 45 -1.05 4.99 11.17
C ARG A 45 -0.69 4.99 9.70
N LYS A 46 -0.63 6.18 9.07
CA LYS A 46 -0.18 6.29 7.67
C LYS A 46 1.28 5.87 7.55
N LEU A 47 2.14 6.33 8.46
CA LEU A 47 3.55 5.96 8.44
C LEU A 47 3.76 4.46 8.62
N ILE A 48 3.07 3.84 9.58
CA ILE A 48 3.19 2.39 9.80
C ILE A 48 2.73 1.61 8.57
N MET A 49 1.60 2.01 7.97
CA MET A 49 1.08 1.36 6.76
C MET A 49 2.02 1.52 5.56
N GLU A 50 2.62 2.70 5.37
CA GLU A 50 3.59 2.94 4.31
C GLU A 50 4.85 2.09 4.52
N LEU A 51 5.38 2.07 5.75
CA LEU A 51 6.56 1.31 6.09
C LEU A 51 6.37 -0.20 5.83
N ILE A 52 5.24 -0.75 6.28
CA ILE A 52 4.96 -2.18 6.16
C ILE A 52 4.52 -2.50 4.73
N CYS A 53 3.41 -1.93 4.25
CA CYS A 53 2.76 -2.40 3.02
C CYS A 53 3.43 -1.87 1.74
N ALA A 54 4.20 -0.79 1.83
CA ALA A 54 4.91 -0.21 0.69
C ALA A 54 6.40 -0.56 0.76
N THR A 55 7.15 0.02 1.70
CA THR A 55 8.62 -0.11 1.74
C THR A 55 9.07 -1.55 1.99
N SER A 56 8.54 -2.20 3.03
CA SER A 56 9.01 -3.55 3.39
C SER A 56 8.66 -4.59 2.32
N VAL A 57 7.47 -4.49 1.72
CA VAL A 57 7.02 -5.40 0.65
C VAL A 57 7.86 -5.24 -0.61
N VAL A 58 8.16 -4.00 -1.04
CA VAL A 58 9.01 -3.76 -2.22
C VAL A 58 10.43 -4.28 -1.99
N ASN A 59 11.00 -4.07 -0.80
CA ASN A 59 12.31 -4.59 -0.45
C ASN A 59 12.33 -6.12 -0.41
N ALA A 60 11.33 -6.74 0.21
CA ALA A 60 11.20 -8.20 0.25
C ALA A 60 11.03 -8.79 -1.15
N TRP A 61 10.22 -8.16 -2.00
CA TRP A 61 10.06 -8.54 -3.40
C TRP A 61 11.37 -8.42 -4.18
N TYR A 62 12.13 -7.34 -3.99
CA TYR A 62 13.42 -7.15 -4.65
C TYR A 62 14.43 -8.23 -4.23
N ILE A 63 14.49 -8.56 -2.94
CA ILE A 63 15.33 -9.65 -2.42
C ILE A 63 14.89 -10.99 -3.04
N HIS A 64 13.60 -11.28 -3.02
CA HIS A 64 13.04 -12.49 -3.62
C HIS A 64 13.33 -12.56 -5.12
N LYS A 65 13.24 -11.45 -5.85
CA LYS A 65 13.53 -11.39 -7.28
C LYS A 65 15.01 -11.60 -7.59
N ARG A 66 15.92 -11.20 -6.69
CA ARG A 66 17.37 -11.24 -6.92
C ARG A 66 18.02 -12.54 -6.44
N TRP A 67 17.49 -13.16 -5.39
CA TRP A 67 18.06 -14.38 -4.79
C TRP A 67 17.07 -15.55 -4.66
N GLY A 68 15.79 -15.34 -4.95
CA GLY A 68 14.79 -16.40 -4.94
C GLY A 68 14.86 -17.29 -6.19
N THR A 69 14.18 -18.43 -6.12
CA THR A 69 14.18 -19.44 -7.20
C THR A 69 13.22 -19.09 -8.33
N ASN A 70 12.19 -18.28 -8.05
CA ASN A 70 11.14 -17.94 -9.00
C ASN A 70 11.02 -16.42 -9.16
N HIS A 71 11.01 -15.94 -10.40
CA HIS A 71 10.71 -14.54 -10.68
C HIS A 71 9.20 -14.31 -10.62
N LEU A 72 8.74 -13.71 -9.54
CA LEU A 72 7.36 -13.25 -9.39
C LEU A 72 7.26 -11.77 -9.76
N ASP A 73 6.19 -11.42 -10.46
CA ASP A 73 5.77 -10.03 -10.55
C ASP A 73 5.31 -9.53 -9.17
N ILE A 74 5.40 -8.22 -8.93
CA ILE A 74 5.11 -7.66 -7.61
C ILE A 74 3.65 -7.87 -7.19
N LEU A 75 2.71 -7.89 -8.14
CA LEU A 75 1.32 -8.19 -7.86
C LEU A 75 1.17 -9.62 -7.30
N LYS A 76 1.68 -10.61 -8.01
CA LYS A 76 1.65 -12.02 -7.59
C LYS A 76 2.37 -12.25 -6.27
N PHE A 77 3.47 -11.54 -6.05
CA PHE A 77 4.19 -11.58 -4.79
C PHE A 77 3.33 -11.06 -3.62
N ARG A 78 2.60 -9.96 -3.84
CA ARG A 78 1.65 -9.42 -2.86
C ARG A 78 0.47 -10.35 -2.60
N GLU A 79 -0.13 -10.92 -3.64
CA GLU A 79 -1.22 -11.90 -3.53
C GLU A 79 -0.79 -13.09 -2.67
N ASN A 80 0.38 -13.67 -2.95
CA ASN A 80 0.93 -14.75 -2.13
C ASN A 80 1.11 -14.37 -0.65
N ILE A 81 1.55 -13.15 -0.36
CA ILE A 81 1.66 -12.67 1.04
C ILE A 81 0.27 -12.60 1.67
N ILE A 82 -0.70 -12.04 0.97
CA ILE A 82 -2.07 -11.89 1.47
C ILE A 82 -2.70 -13.25 1.74
N ASP A 83 -2.60 -14.19 0.80
CA ASP A 83 -3.17 -15.53 0.94
C ASP A 83 -2.59 -16.26 2.16
N ARG A 84 -1.27 -16.17 2.37
CA ARG A 84 -0.61 -16.77 3.54
C ARG A 84 -1.07 -16.14 4.85
N LEU A 85 -1.22 -14.82 4.89
CA LEU A 85 -1.72 -14.12 6.08
C LEU A 85 -3.18 -14.44 6.38
N LEU A 86 -3.98 -14.79 5.36
CA LEU A 86 -5.38 -15.18 5.53
C LEU A 86 -5.55 -16.64 5.92
N ASP A 87 -4.72 -17.55 5.39
CA ASP A 87 -4.76 -18.98 5.70
C ASP A 87 -4.40 -19.29 7.16
N GLU A 88 -3.57 -18.46 7.79
CA GLU A 88 -3.19 -18.61 9.20
C GLU A 88 -4.29 -18.18 10.19
N MET A 89 -5.40 -17.62 9.71
CA MET A 89 -6.52 -17.25 10.55
C MET A 89 -7.37 -18.48 10.85
N PRO A 90 -7.54 -18.88 12.13
CA PRO A 90 -8.49 -19.93 12.48
C PRO A 90 -9.86 -19.56 11.93
N THR A 91 -10.47 -20.47 11.16
CA THR A 91 -11.86 -20.32 10.76
C THR A 91 -12.72 -20.55 12.01
N GLU A 92 -12.83 -19.54 12.88
CA GLU A 92 -13.83 -19.61 13.94
C GLU A 92 -15.20 -19.75 13.26
N PRO A 93 -16.03 -20.73 13.67
CA PRO A 93 -17.39 -20.82 13.17
C PRO A 93 -18.07 -19.49 13.47
N GLN A 94 -18.40 -18.74 12.41
CA GLN A 94 -19.15 -17.51 12.52
C GLN A 94 -20.52 -17.86 13.10
N THR A 95 -20.65 -17.75 14.42
CA THR A 95 -21.97 -17.70 15.03
C THR A 95 -22.70 -16.52 14.38
N PRO A 96 -23.99 -16.64 14.01
CA PRO A 96 -24.72 -15.55 13.41
C PRO A 96 -24.78 -14.40 14.42
N LYS A 97 -23.85 -13.46 14.31
CA LYS A 97 -23.92 -12.18 15.02
C LYS A 97 -25.25 -11.57 14.60
N ARG A 98 -26.18 -11.40 15.55
CA ARG A 98 -27.42 -10.66 15.31
C ARG A 98 -27.02 -9.37 14.60
N ARG A 99 -27.40 -9.22 13.34
CA ARG A 99 -27.22 -7.96 12.62
C ARG A 99 -28.10 -6.97 13.35
N THR A 100 -27.50 -6.10 14.18
CA THR A 100 -28.22 -4.96 14.72
C THR A 100 -28.67 -4.15 13.51
N ILE A 101 -29.97 -4.14 13.24
CA ILE A 101 -30.50 -3.39 12.11
C ILE A 101 -30.40 -1.92 12.52
N HIS A 102 -29.47 -1.20 11.91
CA HIS A 102 -29.30 0.22 12.17
C HIS A 102 -30.36 1.00 11.40
N PHE A 103 -31.28 1.63 12.11
CA PHE A 103 -32.26 2.54 11.52
C PHE A 103 -31.79 3.99 11.66
N LEU A 104 -31.74 4.71 10.53
CA LEU A 104 -31.45 6.14 10.50
C LEU A 104 -32.73 6.93 10.78
N GLU A 105 -32.73 7.76 11.82
CA GLU A 105 -33.86 8.61 12.19
C GLU A 105 -33.45 10.09 12.14
N LYS A 106 -34.37 10.95 11.71
CA LYS A 106 -34.20 12.41 11.72
C LYS A 106 -34.72 12.97 13.04
N TYR A 107 -33.90 13.73 13.75
CA TYR A 107 -34.35 14.47 14.92
C TYR A 107 -34.86 15.85 14.50
N SER A 108 -35.98 16.30 15.08
CA SER A 108 -36.50 17.64 14.85
C SER A 108 -35.57 18.70 15.49
N GLY A 109 -35.23 19.75 14.74
CA GLY A 109 -34.43 20.87 15.26
C GLY A 109 -33.50 21.55 14.24
N THR A 110 -32.45 22.21 14.75
CA THR A 110 -31.44 22.96 13.99
C THR A 110 -30.73 22.11 12.92
N ALA A 111 -30.01 22.73 11.98
CA ALA A 111 -29.28 22.02 10.91
C ALA A 111 -28.26 20.96 11.38
N ARG A 112 -27.86 21.00 12.67
CA ARG A 112 -27.02 19.98 13.32
C ARG A 112 -27.85 18.77 13.83
N GLN A 113 -29.13 18.96 14.10
CA GLN A 113 -30.11 17.96 14.53
C GLN A 113 -30.84 17.30 13.34
N SER A 114 -30.91 17.97 12.18
CA SER A 114 -31.48 17.41 10.94
C SER A 114 -30.63 16.33 10.24
N ARG A 115 -29.41 16.07 10.74
CA ARG A 115 -28.56 14.98 10.25
C ARG A 115 -29.09 13.65 10.75
N GLU A 116 -29.31 12.73 9.82
CA GLU A 116 -29.71 11.35 10.10
C GLU A 116 -28.66 10.67 10.99
N ARG A 117 -29.09 10.19 12.15
CA ARG A 117 -28.26 9.40 13.07
C ARG A 117 -28.91 8.04 13.30
N CYS A 118 -28.08 7.02 13.53
CA CYS A 118 -28.61 5.73 13.94
C CYS A 118 -29.20 5.89 15.34
N ARG A 119 -30.42 5.41 15.56
CA ARG A 119 -31.06 5.45 16.90
C ARG A 119 -30.26 4.64 17.94
N ASP A 120 -29.59 3.58 17.48
CA ASP A 120 -28.97 2.56 18.33
C ASP A 120 -27.44 2.72 18.47
N CYS A 121 -26.82 3.75 17.89
CA CYS A 121 -25.37 4.06 17.98
C CYS A 121 -25.11 5.51 18.39
#